data_AF-A0A1G2WCU9-F1
#
_entry.id   AF-A0A1G2WCU9-F1
#
_cell.length_a   1.000
_cell.length_b   1.000
_cell.length_c   1.000
_cell.angle_alpha   90.00
_cell.angle_beta   90.00
_cell.angle_gamma   90.00
#
_symmetry.space_group_name_H-M   'P 1'
#
loop_
_entity.id
_entity.type
_entity.pdbx_description
1 polymer ?
#
loop_
_entity_poly.entity_id
_entity_poly.type
_entity_poly.pdbx_seq_one_letter_code
_entity_poly.pdbx_strand_id
1 'polypeptide(L)'
;MPDILEMPYRPEILNGYAAGEKTHTYRLGGASCLAGDVIGDWSFEQPLKAGDRLAFLDMSHYTMVKTTTFNGIQLPHICTFEPETGELTVVRSFGYPDFKQRLS
;
A
#
# COMPACT_ATOMS: atom_id res chain seq x y z
N MET A 1 -0.25 5.84 -1.08
CA MET A 1 -1.57 5.56 -1.71
C MET A 1 -2.28 6.89 -1.85
N PRO A 2 -1.93 7.72 -2.86
CA PRO A 2 -2.45 9.08 -2.96
C PRO A 2 -3.97 9.10 -3.13
N ASP A 3 -4.52 8.13 -3.86
CA ASP A 3 -5.94 8.09 -4.18
C ASP A 3 -6.85 7.96 -2.95
N ILE A 4 -6.48 7.13 -1.98
CA ILE A 4 -7.22 7.00 -0.70
C ILE A 4 -7.25 8.31 0.09
N LEU A 5 -6.20 9.12 -0.02
CA LEU A 5 -6.10 10.39 0.70
C LEU A 5 -6.83 11.52 -0.06
N GLU A 6 -6.81 11.49 -1.39
CA GLU A 6 -7.39 12.54 -2.25
C GLU A 6 -8.88 12.31 -2.53
N MET A 7 -9.32 11.06 -2.67
CA MET A 7 -10.69 10.63 -2.88
C MET A 7 -11.00 9.55 -1.83
N PRO A 8 -11.55 9.93 -0.65
CA PRO A 8 -11.58 9.05 0.52
C PRO A 8 -12.48 7.84 0.29
N TYR A 9 -11.88 6.74 -0.15
CA TYR A 9 -12.46 5.41 -0.14
C TYR A 9 -11.60 4.50 0.75
N ARG A 10 -12.22 3.46 1.30
CA ARG A 10 -11.52 2.45 2.10
C ARG A 10 -11.22 1.26 1.19
N PRO A 11 -9.94 0.97 0.86
CA PRO A 11 -9.61 -0.17 0.04
C PRO A 11 -9.96 -1.47 0.77
N GLU A 12 -10.36 -2.49 0.01
CA GLU A 12 -10.43 -3.83 0.55
C GLU A 12 -9.01 -4.36 0.80
N ILE A 13 -8.87 -5.20 1.82
CA ILE A 13 -7.62 -5.93 2.08
C ILE A 13 -7.95 -7.40 1.96
N LEU A 14 -7.12 -8.15 1.25
CA LEU A 14 -7.25 -9.60 1.19
C LEU A 14 -7.25 -10.19 2.62
N ASN A 15 -8.32 -10.88 3.00
CA ASN A 15 -8.56 -11.40 4.35
C ASN A 15 -8.67 -10.33 5.45
N GLY A 16 -8.95 -9.07 5.09
CA GLY A 16 -9.26 -7.98 6.01
C GLY A 16 -10.75 -7.62 5.97
N TYR A 17 -11.32 -7.34 7.14
CA TYR A 17 -12.75 -7.14 7.35
C TYR A 17 -13.06 -5.75 7.90
N ALA A 18 -14.34 -5.39 8.06
CA ALA A 18 -14.72 -4.14 8.71
C ALA A 18 -14.18 -4.06 10.15
N ALA A 19 -13.85 -2.87 10.64
CA ALA A 19 -13.39 -2.73 12.03
C ALA A 19 -14.43 -3.30 13.01
N GLY A 20 -13.98 -4.09 13.99
CA GLY A 20 -14.85 -4.77 14.95
C GLY A 20 -15.58 -6.02 14.44
N GLU A 21 -15.48 -6.38 13.17
CA GLU A 21 -16.12 -7.59 12.61
C GLU A 21 -15.41 -8.89 13.05
N LYS A 22 -14.08 -8.86 13.11
CA LYS A 22 -13.23 -9.94 13.61
C LYS A 22 -12.55 -9.54 14.91
N THR A 23 -12.02 -10.54 15.60
CA THR A 23 -11.47 -10.42 16.96
C THR A 23 -10.32 -9.41 17.08
N HIS A 24 -9.53 -9.21 16.03
CA HIS A 24 -8.34 -8.36 16.09
C HIS A 24 -8.49 -7.13 15.20
N THR A 25 -8.78 -5.97 15.78
CA THR A 25 -8.91 -4.70 15.05
C THR A 25 -7.63 -3.88 15.14
N TYR A 26 -7.17 -3.37 13.99
CA TYR A 26 -5.97 -2.54 13.87
C TYR A 26 -6.25 -1.29 13.04
N ARG A 27 -5.61 -0.18 13.42
CA ARG A 27 -5.47 1.01 12.59
C ARG A 27 -4.20 0.88 11.74
N LEU A 28 -4.35 0.92 10.42
CA LEU A 28 -3.22 0.87 9.50
C LEU A 28 -2.79 2.30 9.14
N GLY A 29 -1.53 2.62 9.43
CA GLY A 29 -0.88 3.86 9.03
C GLY A 29 0.13 3.64 7.91
N GLY A 30 0.45 4.71 7.19
CA GLY A 30 1.56 4.74 6.26
C GLY A 30 2.91 4.93 6.97
N ALA A 31 3.97 4.97 6.17
CA ALA A 31 5.35 5.06 6.67
C ALA A 31 5.87 6.51 6.79
N SER A 32 5.05 7.52 6.50
CA SER A 32 5.50 8.91 6.59
C SER A 32 5.45 9.45 8.02
N CYS A 33 6.07 10.61 8.22
CA CYS A 33 6.08 11.29 9.51
C CYS A 33 4.79 12.10 9.74
N LEU A 34 3.87 12.10 8.78
CA LEU A 34 2.65 12.90 8.86
C LEU A 34 1.68 12.23 9.85
N ALA A 35 1.20 12.98 10.84
CA ALA A 35 0.24 12.46 11.83
C ALA A 35 -1.06 11.95 11.17
N GLY A 36 -1.43 12.50 10.01
CA GLY A 36 -2.58 12.10 9.22
C GLY A 36 -2.32 10.98 8.21
N ASP A 37 -1.14 10.35 8.21
CA ASP A 37 -0.84 9.20 7.34
C ASP A 37 -1.52 7.93 7.88
N VAL A 38 -2.85 7.97 7.90
CA VAL A 38 -3.74 6.93 8.38
C VAL A 38 -4.56 6.45 7.18
N ILE A 39 -4.45 5.17 6.86
CA ILE A 39 -5.16 4.55 5.75
C ILE A 39 -6.58 4.18 6.18
N GLY A 40 -6.75 3.72 7.42
CA GLY A 40 -8.05 3.36 8.00
C GLY A 40 -7.96 2.24 9.04
N ASP A 41 -9.12 1.71 9.42
CA ASP A 41 -9.25 0.64 10.42
C ASP A 41 -9.78 -0.64 9.76
N TRP A 42 -9.17 -1.79 10.08
CA TRP A 42 -9.59 -3.13 9.63
C TRP A 42 -9.55 -4.11 10.79
N SER A 43 -10.32 -5.19 10.67
CA SER A 43 -10.22 -6.33 11.57
C SER A 43 -9.78 -7.61 10.85
N PHE A 44 -9.12 -8.50 11.57
CA PHE A 44 -8.53 -9.74 11.07
C PHE A 44 -8.85 -10.92 12.00
N GLU A 45 -8.90 -12.12 11.44
CA GLU A 45 -9.17 -13.36 12.19
C GLU A 45 -8.00 -13.77 13.09
N GLN A 46 -6.78 -13.44 12.68
CA GLN A 46 -5.55 -13.70 13.42
C GLN A 46 -4.85 -12.38 13.73
N PRO A 47 -4.10 -12.29 14.83
CA PRO A 47 -3.36 -11.08 15.17
C PRO A 47 -2.22 -10.84 14.17
N LEU A 48 -2.12 -9.62 13.66
CA LEU A 48 -1.03 -9.21 12.77
C LEU A 48 0.31 -9.17 13.51
N LYS A 49 1.37 -9.55 12.81
CA LYS A 49 2.76 -9.57 13.27
C LYS A 49 3.67 -8.85 12.29
N ALA A 50 4.79 -8.34 12.79
CA ALA A 50 5.82 -7.77 11.94
C ALA A 50 6.31 -8.81 10.93
N GLY A 51 6.35 -8.44 9.66
CA GLY A 51 6.68 -9.33 8.55
C GLY A 51 5.46 -9.90 7.81
N ASP A 52 4.25 -9.78 8.37
CA ASP A 52 3.03 -10.14 7.65
C ASP A 52 2.84 -9.23 6.43
N ARG A 53 2.31 -9.82 5.35
CA ARG A 53 2.06 -9.12 4.09
C ARG A 53 0.57 -8.81 3.97
N LEU A 54 0.26 -7.55 3.73
CA LEU A 54 -1.10 -7.08 3.48
C LEU A 54 -1.24 -6.71 2.00
N ALA A 55 -2.29 -7.21 1.35
CA ALA A 55 -2.60 -6.90 -0.04
C ALA A 55 -3.81 -5.96 -0.08
N PHE A 56 -3.58 -4.69 -0.37
CA PHE A 56 -4.63 -3.73 -0.68
C PHE A 56 -5.14 -3.97 -2.10
N LEU A 57 -6.44 -4.20 -2.22
CA LEU A 57 -7.11 -4.49 -3.48
C LEU A 57 -7.52 -3.20 -4.18
N ASP A 58 -7.77 -3.32 -5.48
CA ASP A 58 -8.19 -2.22 -6.36
C ASP A 58 -7.21 -1.03 -6.44
N MET A 59 -5.92 -1.33 -6.35
CA MET A 59 -4.85 -0.32 -6.31
C MET A 59 -4.19 -0.06 -7.67
N SER A 60 -4.79 -0.48 -8.80
CA SER A 60 -4.15 -0.37 -10.13
C SER A 60 -4.35 1.00 -10.79
N HIS A 61 -5.54 1.59 -10.63
CA HIS A 61 -5.95 2.82 -11.29
C HIS A 61 -5.79 4.02 -10.35
N TYR A 62 -5.52 5.20 -10.92
CA TYR A 62 -5.38 6.49 -10.20
C TYR A 62 -4.37 6.54 -9.03
N THR A 63 -3.62 5.46 -8.78
CA THR A 63 -2.61 5.35 -7.74
C THR A 63 -1.22 5.66 -8.30
N MET A 64 -0.67 4.78 -9.16
CA MET A 64 0.71 4.84 -9.65
C MET A 64 1.01 6.14 -10.39
N VAL A 65 0.04 6.65 -11.17
CA VAL A 65 0.16 7.88 -11.96
C VAL A 65 0.26 9.16 -11.12
N LYS A 66 -0.08 9.09 -9.82
CA LYS A 66 -0.01 10.21 -8.87
C LYS A 66 1.00 9.97 -7.74
N THR A 67 1.80 8.91 -7.81
CA THR A 67 2.76 8.60 -6.74
C THR A 67 3.88 9.63 -6.64
N THR A 68 4.26 9.96 -5.41
CA THR A 68 5.34 10.88 -5.08
C THR A 68 6.37 10.19 -4.19
N THR A 69 7.57 10.78 -4.12
CA THR A 69 8.63 10.37 -3.20
C THR A 69 8.62 11.23 -1.93
N PHE A 70 7.42 11.56 -1.43
CA PHE A 70 7.25 12.35 -0.21
C PHE A 70 7.99 11.69 0.97
N ASN A 71 8.63 12.50 1.81
CA ASN A 71 9.54 12.05 2.88
C ASN A 71 10.70 11.12 2.42
N GLY A 72 10.99 11.06 1.12
CA GLY A 72 12.01 10.12 0.60
C GLY A 72 11.59 8.65 0.71
N ILE A 73 10.31 8.37 0.90
CA ILE A 73 9.79 7.00 0.97
C ILE A 73 10.00 6.32 -0.39
N GLN A 74 10.48 5.09 -0.34
CA GLN A 74 10.72 4.28 -1.54
C GLN A 74 9.41 4.01 -2.28
N LEU A 75 9.41 4.23 -3.60
CA LEU A 75 8.28 3.88 -4.44
C LEU A 75 8.16 2.35 -4.58
N PRO A 76 6.93 1.80 -4.56
CA PRO A 76 6.71 0.38 -4.76
C PRO A 76 7.12 -0.03 -6.18
N HIS A 77 7.66 -1.24 -6.34
CA HIS A 77 7.90 -1.82 -7.66
C HIS A 77 6.59 -1.97 -8.45
N ILE A 78 6.69 -1.80 -9.76
CA ILE A 78 5.59 -2.12 -10.68
C ILE A 78 5.85 -3.53 -11.20
N CYS A 79 4.92 -4.43 -10.95
CA CYS A 79 5.04 -5.84 -11.30
C CYS A 79 3.81 -6.32 -12.06
N THR A 80 3.98 -7.33 -12.89
CA THR A 80 2.90 -8.18 -13.41
C THR A 80 2.95 -9.54 -12.74
N PHE A 81 1.80 -10.18 -12.59
CA PHE A 81 1.69 -11.52 -12.03
C PHE A 81 0.81 -12.36 -12.95
N GLU A 82 1.30 -13.53 -13.35
CA GLU A 82 0.55 -14.52 -14.14
C GLU A 82 -0.03 -15.58 -13.19
N PRO A 83 -1.36 -15.59 -12.95
CA PRO A 83 -1.95 -16.53 -12.00
C PRO A 83 -1.82 -18.00 -12.39
N GLU A 84 -1.76 -18.33 -13.68
CA GLU A 84 -1.68 -19.73 -14.14
C GLU A 84 -0.30 -20.35 -13.87
N THR A 85 0.76 -19.55 -14.05
CA THR A 85 2.15 -20.01 -13.86
C THR A 85 2.72 -19.64 -12.49
N GLY A 86 2.10 -18.68 -11.81
CA GLY A 86 2.63 -18.07 -10.58
C GLY A 86 3.83 -17.15 -10.82
N GLU A 87 4.10 -16.78 -12.07
CA GLU A 87 5.26 -15.95 -12.41
C GLU A 87 5.01 -14.49 -12.03
N LEU A 88 5.94 -13.93 -11.24
CA LEU A 88 5.97 -12.51 -10.92
C LEU A 88 7.13 -11.84 -11.67
N THR A 89 6.79 -10.87 -12.52
CA THR A 89 7.76 -10.12 -13.32
C THR A 89 7.80 -8.68 -12.87
N VAL A 90 8.99 -8.22 -12.49
CA VAL A 90 9.20 -6.81 -12.14
C VAL A 90 9.37 -6.00 -13.42
N VAL A 91 8.41 -5.14 -13.71
CA VAL A 91 8.42 -4.25 -14.90
C VAL A 91 9.26 -3.01 -14.62
N ARG A 92 9.19 -2.47 -13.40
CA ARG A 92 9.97 -1.30 -12.99
C ARG A 92 10.37 -1.36 -11.53
N SER A 93 11.66 -1.15 -11.30
CA SER A 93 12.23 -0.91 -9.99
C SER A 93 12.54 0.56 -9.78
N PHE A 94 12.42 1.02 -8.53
CA PHE A 94 12.78 2.37 -8.14
C PHE A 94 13.87 2.31 -7.08
N GLY A 95 14.89 3.14 -7.25
CA GLY A 95 16.00 3.27 -6.31
C GLY A 95 16.27 4.72 -5.90
N TYR A 96 17.35 4.91 -5.16
CA TYR A 96 17.81 6.25 -4.77
C TYR A 96 17.99 7.23 -5.95
N PRO A 97 18.51 6.82 -7.14
CA PRO A 97 18.62 7.72 -8.28
C PRO A 97 17.28 8.31 -8.74
N ASP A 98 16.19 7.54 -8.73
CA ASP A 98 14.85 8.01 -9.10
C ASP A 98 14.36 9.11 -8.16
N PHE A 99 14.69 9.02 -6.88
CA PHE A 99 14.40 10.06 -5.90
C PHE A 99 15.25 11.31 -6.14
N LYS A 100 16.58 11.13 -6.26
CA LYS A 100 17.53 12.23 -6.42
C LYS A 100 17.26 13.06 -7.67
N GLN A 101 16.99 12.41 -8.80
CA GLN A 101 16.77 13.09 -10.09
C GLN A 101 15.54 14.00 -10.11
N ARG A 102 14.57 13.80 -9.21
CA ARG A 102 13.40 14.68 -9.07
C ARG A 102 13.70 15.99 -8.34
N LEU A 103 14.85 16.09 -7.68
CA LEU A 103 15.21 17.22 -6.81
C LEU A 103 16.25 18.16 -7.43
N SER A 104 16.97 17.74 -8.48
CA SER A 104 18.01 18.53 -9.16
C SER A 104 18.38 17.96 -10.52
#